data_AF-S2W335-F1
#
_entry.id   AF-S2W335-F1
#
_cell.length_a   1.000
_cell.length_b   1.000
_cell.length_c   1.000
_cell.angle_alpha   90.00
_cell.angle_beta   90.00
_cell.angle_gamma   90.00
#
_symmetry.space_group_name_H-M   'P 1'
#
loop_
_entity.id
_entity.type
_entity.pdbx_description
1 polymer ?
#
loop_
_entity_poly.entity_id
_entity_poly.type
_entity_poly.pdbx_seq_one_letter_code
_entity_poly.pdbx_strand_id
1 'polypeptide(L)'
;MEKSWIDYDMAENIYRAIKACSASTAKTLISEGGAEKFAWKLNHPTPQSDVFNFGSAAHQAVLGGGEPLVEIPADCLSKTGTATTNAAKDFKAKAKNEGKRAMTPTEMSKLNDMAEVVHERFGWLLKDFRPEVSFGYLHPDCGVEVKGRIDALTPHGIVDYKTVASADLDAFRRNVTKYGYHIQAAHYFDSARALGLGVEFFYFLLQEKEAPFQTRLVELDERFVKLGRADFARGMKVWKRCIETDTWPGLPIEVTKIEPLPWQVPDDLPCKKTPAVKRFDGEEF
;
A
#
# COMPACT_ATOMS: atom_id res chain seq x y z
N MET A 1 23.28 4.59 -14.11
CA MET A 1 21.99 5.26 -14.33
C MET A 1 22.08 6.64 -13.71
N GLU A 2 21.43 7.66 -14.29
CA GLU A 2 21.36 8.99 -13.69
C GLU A 2 20.94 8.90 -12.21
N LYS A 3 21.57 9.74 -11.37
CA LYS A 3 21.56 9.67 -9.90
C LYS A 3 20.16 9.75 -9.26
N SER A 4 19.16 10.19 -10.01
CA SER A 4 17.77 10.36 -9.58
C SER A 4 16.91 10.62 -10.81
N TRP A 5 15.64 10.23 -10.77
CA TRP A 5 14.66 10.47 -11.84
C TRP A 5 13.27 10.73 -11.26
N ILE A 6 12.50 11.54 -12.00
CA ILE A 6 11.07 11.75 -11.82
C ILE A 6 10.43 11.51 -13.20
N ASP A 7 9.34 10.76 -13.22
CA ASP A 7 8.58 10.48 -14.43
C ASP A 7 7.09 10.66 -14.13
N TYR A 8 6.46 11.56 -14.88
CA TYR A 8 5.05 11.94 -14.70
C TYR A 8 4.09 11.04 -15.50
N ASP A 9 4.61 10.25 -16.44
CA ASP A 9 3.82 9.49 -17.41
C ASP A 9 4.21 8.00 -17.46
N MET A 10 5.03 7.54 -16.51
CA MET A 10 5.50 6.16 -16.47
C MET A 10 4.33 5.17 -16.39
N ALA A 11 4.26 4.25 -17.35
CA ALA A 11 3.27 3.17 -17.31
C ALA A 11 3.45 2.25 -16.08
N GLU A 12 2.35 1.76 -15.53
CA GLU A 12 2.33 0.92 -14.31
C GLU A 12 3.21 -0.34 -14.43
N ASN A 13 3.14 -1.03 -15.57
CA ASN A 13 3.96 -2.22 -15.82
C ASN A 13 5.46 -1.91 -15.81
N ILE A 14 5.87 -0.76 -16.37
CA ILE A 14 7.27 -0.31 -16.36
C ILE A 14 7.70 -0.01 -14.93
N TYR A 15 6.92 0.79 -14.18
CA TYR A 15 7.23 1.10 -12.79
C TYR A 15 7.35 -0.14 -11.90
N ARG A 16 6.43 -1.10 -12.06
CA ARG A 16 6.45 -2.36 -11.30
C ARG A 16 7.72 -3.18 -11.58
N ALA A 17 8.23 -3.16 -12.81
CA ALA A 17 9.43 -3.90 -13.19
C ALA A 17 10.74 -3.35 -12.59
N ILE A 18 10.76 -2.08 -12.15
CA ILE A 18 11.95 -1.46 -11.54
C ILE A 18 12.32 -2.18 -10.23
N LYS A 19 13.53 -2.73 -10.15
CA LYS A 19 14.06 -3.39 -8.95
C LYS A 19 14.71 -2.38 -8.01
N ALA A 20 13.90 -1.78 -7.15
CA ALA A 20 14.36 -0.85 -6.11
C ALA A 20 13.51 -0.99 -4.85
N CYS A 21 14.03 -0.55 -3.71
CA CYS A 21 13.31 -0.58 -2.44
C CYS A 21 12.17 0.45 -2.46
N SER A 22 10.93 -0.01 -2.31
CA SER A 22 9.74 0.86 -2.20
C SER A 22 9.17 0.81 -0.78
N ALA A 23 8.25 1.71 -0.44
CA ALA A 23 7.52 1.62 0.84
C ALA A 23 6.81 0.25 1.01
N SER A 24 6.25 -0.32 -0.06
CA SER A 24 5.62 -1.65 -0.01
C SER A 24 6.64 -2.76 0.25
N THR A 25 7.80 -2.67 -0.40
CA THR A 25 8.93 -3.56 -0.18
C THR A 25 9.38 -3.49 1.28
N ALA A 26 9.69 -2.29 1.78
CA ALA A 26 10.16 -2.07 3.15
C ALA A 26 9.17 -2.63 4.19
N LYS A 27 7.87 -2.32 4.04
CA LYS A 27 6.80 -2.88 4.90
C LYS A 27 6.79 -4.40 4.92
N THR A 28 6.95 -5.03 3.76
CA THR A 28 7.00 -6.48 3.66
C THR A 28 8.23 -7.01 4.38
N LEU A 29 9.42 -6.43 4.16
CA LEU A 29 10.68 -6.92 4.69
C LEU A 29 10.82 -6.82 6.21
N ILE A 30 10.26 -5.77 6.82
CA ILE A 30 10.32 -5.60 8.29
C ILE A 30 9.24 -6.41 9.02
N SER A 31 8.29 -7.00 8.29
CA SER A 31 7.30 -7.91 8.87
C SER A 31 7.94 -9.25 9.24
N GLU A 32 7.33 -9.96 10.17
CA GLU A 32 7.83 -11.25 10.65
C GLU A 32 7.86 -12.30 9.52
N GLY A 33 9.02 -12.92 9.31
CA GLY A 33 9.28 -13.79 8.16
C GLY A 33 9.14 -13.07 6.79
N GLY A 34 9.19 -11.74 6.79
CA GLY A 34 8.87 -10.91 5.65
C GLY A 34 9.84 -11.04 4.48
N ALA A 35 11.13 -11.22 4.76
CA ALA A 35 12.16 -11.36 3.74
C ALA A 35 11.98 -12.65 2.92
N GLU A 36 11.81 -13.80 3.57
CA GLU A 36 11.49 -15.07 2.88
C GLU A 36 10.18 -14.98 2.08
N LYS A 37 9.10 -14.44 2.67
CA LYS A 37 7.83 -14.22 1.97
C LYS A 37 7.99 -13.32 0.74
N PHE A 38 8.83 -12.30 0.82
CA PHE A 38 9.13 -11.40 -0.29
C PHE A 38 9.89 -12.14 -1.40
N ALA A 39 10.94 -12.88 -1.05
CA ALA A 39 11.72 -13.68 -2.00
C ALA A 39 10.86 -14.71 -2.72
N TRP A 40 9.99 -15.39 -1.97
CA TRP A 40 9.03 -16.33 -2.55
C TRP A 40 8.13 -15.64 -3.58
N LYS A 41 7.57 -14.46 -3.28
CA LYS A 41 6.74 -13.69 -4.22
C LYS A 41 7.50 -13.22 -5.46
N LEU A 42 8.79 -12.91 -5.34
CA LEU A 42 9.63 -12.53 -6.48
C LEU A 42 9.75 -13.67 -7.49
N ASN A 43 9.85 -14.91 -7.00
CA ASN A 43 9.98 -16.12 -7.81
C ASN A 43 8.62 -16.75 -8.19
N HIS A 44 7.54 -16.33 -7.52
CA HIS A 44 6.17 -16.82 -7.73
C HIS A 44 5.22 -15.64 -7.91
N PRO A 45 5.32 -14.89 -9.03
CA PRO A 45 4.45 -13.75 -9.27
C PRO A 45 2.99 -14.22 -9.35
N THR A 46 2.23 -13.96 -8.29
CA THR A 46 0.79 -14.20 -8.27
C THR A 46 0.07 -13.12 -9.07
N PRO A 47 -0.98 -13.47 -9.84
CA PRO A 47 -1.88 -12.47 -10.40
C PRO A 47 -2.36 -11.52 -9.28
N GLN A 48 -2.39 -10.22 -9.56
CA GLN A 48 -2.90 -9.23 -8.61
C GLN A 48 -4.26 -9.67 -8.05
N SER A 49 -4.39 -9.72 -6.73
CA SER A 49 -5.61 -10.18 -6.07
C SER A 49 -6.75 -9.20 -6.31
N ASP A 50 -7.94 -9.70 -6.63
CA ASP A 50 -9.16 -8.91 -6.80
C ASP A 50 -9.54 -8.08 -5.57
N VAL A 51 -8.99 -8.42 -4.38
CA VAL A 51 -9.21 -7.71 -3.11
C VAL A 51 -8.88 -6.21 -3.21
N PHE A 52 -7.90 -5.83 -4.03
CA PHE A 52 -7.52 -4.43 -4.24
C PHE A 52 -8.20 -3.79 -5.47
N ASN A 53 -8.95 -4.56 -6.25
CA ASN A 53 -9.48 -4.12 -7.53
C ASN A 53 -10.39 -2.89 -7.40
N PHE A 54 -11.30 -2.90 -6.42
CA PHE A 54 -12.21 -1.78 -6.20
C PHE A 54 -11.48 -0.52 -5.68
N GLY A 55 -10.49 -0.68 -4.79
CA GLY A 55 -9.72 0.45 -4.27
C GLY A 55 -8.89 1.14 -5.35
N SER A 56 -8.26 0.35 -6.23
CA SER A 56 -7.55 0.88 -7.41
C SER A 56 -8.49 1.50 -8.43
N ALA A 57 -9.71 0.96 -8.59
CA ALA A 57 -10.74 1.58 -9.43
C ALA A 57 -11.20 2.93 -8.86
N ALA A 58 -11.41 3.02 -7.54
CA ALA A 58 -11.77 4.27 -6.88
C ALA A 58 -10.67 5.33 -6.98
N HIS A 59 -9.40 4.92 -6.81
CA HIS A 59 -8.26 5.80 -7.07
C HIS A 59 -8.31 6.35 -8.50
N GLN A 60 -8.49 5.50 -9.51
CA GLN A 60 -8.56 5.95 -10.90
C GLN A 60 -9.75 6.88 -11.15
N ALA A 61 -10.92 6.57 -10.58
CA ALA A 61 -12.11 7.40 -10.74
C ALA A 61 -11.93 8.80 -10.13
N VAL A 62 -11.24 8.90 -8.99
CA VAL A 62 -11.00 10.15 -8.27
C VAL A 62 -9.83 10.96 -8.83
N LEU A 63 -8.73 10.29 -9.20
CA LEU A 63 -7.47 10.96 -9.56
C LEU A 63 -7.18 10.93 -11.07
N GLY A 64 -7.94 10.16 -11.85
CA GLY A 64 -7.70 9.95 -13.28
C GLY A 64 -6.44 9.12 -13.59
N GLY A 65 -5.62 8.82 -12.58
CA GLY A 65 -4.37 8.08 -12.68
C GLY A 65 -4.56 6.55 -12.70
N GLY A 66 -3.64 5.86 -13.38
CA GLY A 66 -3.57 4.40 -13.40
C GLY A 66 -4.29 3.75 -14.59
N GLU A 67 -4.59 2.45 -14.45
CA GLU A 67 -5.23 1.64 -15.50
C GLU A 67 -6.66 2.14 -15.81
N PRO A 68 -6.99 2.49 -17.06
CA PRO A 68 -8.32 2.98 -17.43
C PRO A 68 -9.43 2.00 -17.05
N LEU A 69 -10.56 2.53 -16.58
CA LEU A 69 -11.75 1.73 -16.31
C LEU A 69 -12.55 1.47 -17.59
N VAL A 70 -13.04 0.26 -17.73
CA VAL A 70 -13.98 -0.13 -18.77
C VAL A 70 -15.18 -0.84 -18.17
N GLU A 71 -16.37 -0.48 -18.65
CA GLU A 71 -17.59 -1.13 -18.21
C GLU A 71 -17.75 -2.48 -18.90
N ILE A 72 -18.10 -3.51 -18.12
CA ILE A 72 -18.46 -4.83 -18.65
C ILE A 72 -19.85 -4.72 -19.29
N PRO A 73 -20.01 -5.09 -20.56
CA PRO A 73 -21.30 -5.06 -21.24
C PRO A 73 -22.38 -5.84 -20.48
N ALA A 74 -23.59 -5.28 -20.40
CA ALA A 74 -24.69 -5.86 -19.62
C ALA A 74 -25.09 -7.27 -20.08
N ASP A 75 -24.96 -7.57 -21.38
CA ASP A 75 -25.20 -8.89 -21.98
C ASP A 75 -24.15 -9.94 -21.58
N CYS A 76 -22.97 -9.50 -21.13
CA CYS A 76 -21.96 -10.38 -20.57
C CYS A 76 -22.28 -10.75 -19.11
N LEU A 77 -23.16 -10.04 -18.39
CA LEU A 77 -23.38 -10.25 -16.96
C LEU A 77 -24.42 -11.35 -16.66
N SER A 78 -24.43 -11.81 -15.42
CA SER A 78 -25.53 -12.65 -14.93
C SER A 78 -26.85 -11.87 -14.88
N LYS A 79 -27.98 -12.58 -14.75
CA LYS A 79 -29.30 -11.96 -14.59
C LYS A 79 -29.39 -10.98 -13.40
N THR A 80 -28.53 -11.14 -12.40
CA THR A 80 -28.47 -10.27 -11.21
C THR A 80 -27.42 -9.15 -11.34
N GLY A 81 -26.84 -8.94 -12.53
CA GLY A 81 -25.82 -7.92 -12.78
C GLY A 81 -24.41 -8.28 -12.28
N THR A 82 -24.22 -9.47 -11.72
CA THR A 82 -22.88 -9.91 -11.25
C THR A 82 -22.02 -10.42 -12.41
N ALA A 83 -20.70 -10.17 -12.35
CA ALA A 83 -19.71 -10.62 -13.33
C ALA A 83 -19.23 -12.07 -13.08
N THR A 84 -20.17 -13.01 -12.95
CA THR A 84 -19.90 -14.43 -12.62
C THR A 84 -19.93 -15.37 -13.82
N THR A 85 -20.47 -14.92 -14.95
CA THR A 85 -20.58 -15.66 -16.21
C THR A 85 -19.21 -15.87 -16.87
N ASN A 86 -19.12 -16.81 -17.82
CA ASN A 86 -17.89 -17.00 -18.61
C ASN A 86 -17.60 -15.78 -19.49
N ALA A 87 -18.62 -15.20 -20.13
CA ALA A 87 -18.46 -13.99 -20.95
C ALA A 87 -17.87 -12.81 -20.15
N ALA A 88 -18.32 -12.58 -18.91
CA ALA A 88 -17.75 -11.53 -18.06
C ALA A 88 -16.31 -11.85 -17.62
N LYS A 89 -15.97 -13.11 -17.37
CA LYS A 89 -14.60 -13.53 -17.05
C LYS A 89 -13.66 -13.33 -18.24
N ASP A 90 -14.09 -13.70 -19.44
CA ASP A 90 -13.34 -13.51 -20.68
C ASP A 90 -13.12 -12.02 -20.96
N PHE A 91 -14.15 -11.19 -20.76
CA PHE A 91 -14.04 -9.74 -20.87
C PHE A 91 -13.03 -9.17 -19.87
N LYS A 92 -13.10 -9.58 -18.58
CA LYS A 92 -12.14 -9.16 -17.55
C LYS A 92 -10.70 -9.55 -17.91
N ALA A 93 -10.50 -10.76 -18.42
CA ALA A 93 -9.18 -11.22 -18.84
C ALA A 93 -8.65 -10.41 -20.04
N LYS A 94 -9.51 -10.14 -21.03
CA LYS A 94 -9.16 -9.29 -22.18
C LYS A 94 -8.82 -7.86 -21.76
N ALA A 95 -9.66 -7.23 -20.94
CA ALA A 95 -9.43 -5.88 -20.42
C ALA A 95 -8.09 -5.81 -19.67
N LYS A 96 -7.79 -6.79 -18.82
CA LYS A 96 -6.52 -6.88 -18.10
C LYS A 96 -5.31 -6.99 -19.05
N ASN A 97 -5.42 -7.79 -20.11
CA ASN A 97 -4.36 -7.91 -21.13
C ASN A 97 -4.16 -6.61 -21.91
N GLU A 98 -5.18 -5.77 -22.01
CA GLU A 98 -5.12 -4.43 -22.60
C GLU A 98 -4.70 -3.34 -21.60
N GLY A 99 -4.33 -3.71 -20.35
CA GLY A 99 -3.96 -2.75 -19.31
C GLY A 99 -5.14 -1.93 -18.78
N LYS A 100 -6.35 -2.48 -18.87
CA LYS A 100 -7.60 -1.85 -18.43
C LYS A 100 -8.23 -2.65 -17.29
N ARG A 101 -9.03 -1.97 -16.48
CA ARG A 101 -9.76 -2.57 -15.37
C ARG A 101 -11.25 -2.63 -15.67
N ALA A 102 -11.75 -3.85 -15.80
CA ALA A 102 -13.15 -4.10 -16.09
C ALA A 102 -14.00 -4.06 -14.81
N MET A 103 -15.03 -3.21 -14.81
CA MET A 103 -15.98 -3.01 -13.72
C MET A 103 -17.41 -3.29 -14.20
N THR A 104 -18.27 -3.81 -13.33
CA THR A 104 -19.70 -3.91 -13.63
C THR A 104 -20.35 -2.52 -13.72
N PRO A 105 -21.49 -2.35 -14.41
CA PRO A 105 -22.21 -1.07 -14.45
C PRO A 105 -22.56 -0.53 -13.05
N THR A 106 -22.94 -1.41 -12.12
CA THR A 106 -23.20 -1.03 -10.73
C THR A 106 -21.95 -0.53 -10.02
N GLU A 107 -20.80 -1.17 -10.24
CA GLU A 107 -19.52 -0.70 -9.69
C GLU A 107 -19.11 0.63 -10.34
N MET A 108 -19.28 0.81 -11.65
CA MET A 108 -18.99 2.06 -12.36
C MET A 108 -19.83 3.21 -11.80
N SER A 109 -21.14 3.03 -11.63
CA SER A 109 -22.02 4.03 -11.01
C SER A 109 -21.52 4.41 -9.62
N LYS A 110 -21.24 3.42 -8.78
CA LYS A 110 -20.74 3.64 -7.41
C LYS A 110 -19.41 4.40 -7.39
N LEU A 111 -18.50 4.10 -8.32
CA LEU A 111 -17.21 4.80 -8.45
C LEU A 111 -17.38 6.26 -8.87
N ASN A 112 -18.32 6.55 -9.78
CA ASN A 112 -18.66 7.90 -10.18
C ASN A 112 -19.25 8.70 -9.01
N ASP A 113 -20.19 8.12 -8.26
CA ASP A 113 -20.79 8.76 -7.08
C ASP A 113 -19.72 9.06 -6.01
N MET A 114 -18.80 8.11 -5.79
CA MET A 114 -17.66 8.31 -4.89
C MET A 114 -16.74 9.45 -5.38
N ALA A 115 -16.41 9.47 -6.68
CA ALA A 115 -15.56 10.51 -7.24
C ALA A 115 -16.21 11.90 -7.13
N GLU A 116 -17.51 12.01 -7.38
CA GLU A 116 -18.28 13.25 -7.23
C GLU A 116 -18.17 13.82 -5.81
N VAL A 117 -18.37 13.00 -4.78
CA VAL A 117 -18.25 13.44 -3.38
C VAL A 117 -16.85 13.98 -3.07
N VAL A 118 -15.79 13.36 -3.60
CA VAL A 118 -14.42 13.84 -3.41
C VAL A 118 -14.20 15.16 -4.15
N HIS A 119 -14.59 15.26 -5.42
CA HIS A 119 -14.38 16.46 -6.21
C HIS A 119 -15.21 17.65 -5.70
N GLU A 120 -16.41 17.41 -5.17
CA GLU A 120 -17.22 18.45 -4.53
C GLU A 120 -16.55 19.01 -3.27
N ARG A 121 -16.02 18.13 -2.41
CA ARG A 121 -15.47 18.52 -1.09
C ARG A 121 -14.01 18.97 -1.12
N PHE A 122 -13.21 18.34 -1.99
CA PHE A 122 -11.76 18.49 -2.06
C PHE A 122 -11.27 18.87 -3.46
N GLY A 123 -12.15 19.32 -4.36
CA GLY A 123 -11.75 19.83 -5.67
C GLY A 123 -10.75 20.98 -5.60
N TRP A 124 -10.77 21.76 -4.51
CA TRP A 124 -9.76 22.78 -4.23
C TRP A 124 -8.36 22.19 -4.01
N LEU A 125 -8.28 21.04 -3.32
CA LEU A 125 -7.02 20.36 -3.00
C LEU A 125 -6.47 19.64 -4.23
N LEU A 126 -7.36 19.08 -5.03
CA LEU A 126 -7.06 18.36 -6.28
C LEU A 126 -7.12 19.26 -7.51
N LYS A 127 -6.95 20.58 -7.34
CA LYS A 127 -6.82 21.49 -8.47
C LYS A 127 -5.37 21.48 -8.97
N ASP A 128 -5.19 21.39 -10.29
CA ASP A 128 -3.89 21.43 -10.97
C ASP A 128 -2.87 20.37 -10.49
N PHE A 129 -3.36 19.25 -9.95
CA PHE A 129 -2.52 18.16 -9.49
C PHE A 129 -1.96 17.31 -10.65
N ARG A 130 -0.88 16.58 -10.35
CA ARG A 130 -0.31 15.53 -11.22
C ARG A 130 -0.54 14.17 -10.58
N PRO A 131 -1.29 13.26 -11.23
CA PRO A 131 -1.44 11.89 -10.74
C PRO A 131 -0.19 11.05 -11.01
N GLU A 132 -0.02 9.97 -10.25
CA GLU A 132 0.90 8.85 -10.53
C GLU A 132 2.38 9.23 -10.77
N VAL A 133 2.84 10.28 -10.09
CA VAL A 133 4.21 10.78 -10.23
C VAL A 133 5.21 9.76 -9.70
N SER A 134 5.92 9.11 -10.62
CA SER A 134 6.88 8.06 -10.31
C SER A 134 8.26 8.67 -10.08
N PHE A 135 9.00 8.10 -9.14
CA PHE A 135 10.35 8.56 -8.86
C PHE A 135 11.28 7.42 -8.44
N GLY A 136 12.57 7.67 -8.57
CA GLY A 136 13.60 6.83 -7.97
C GLY A 136 14.94 7.55 -7.87
N TYR A 137 15.74 7.15 -6.90
CA TYR A 137 17.07 7.71 -6.65
C TYR A 137 17.90 6.78 -5.79
N LEU A 138 19.20 7.04 -5.76
CA LEU A 138 20.11 6.37 -4.84
C LEU A 138 20.04 7.07 -3.47
N HIS A 139 19.54 6.38 -2.45
CA HIS A 139 19.41 6.95 -1.11
C HIS A 139 20.79 7.38 -0.57
N PRO A 140 20.99 8.67 -0.23
CA PRO A 140 22.32 9.22 0.02
C PRO A 140 23.05 8.57 1.20
N ASP A 141 22.32 8.23 2.27
CA ASP A 141 22.94 7.72 3.49
C ASP A 141 23.36 6.24 3.43
N CYS A 142 22.67 5.43 2.63
CA CYS A 142 22.82 3.96 2.67
C CYS A 142 23.16 3.33 1.32
N GLY A 143 23.11 4.11 0.22
CA GLY A 143 23.40 3.63 -1.13
C GLY A 143 22.38 2.64 -1.68
N VAL A 144 21.16 2.62 -1.13
CA VAL A 144 20.07 1.75 -1.62
C VAL A 144 19.31 2.50 -2.70
N GLU A 145 19.10 1.87 -3.86
CA GLU A 145 18.16 2.38 -4.85
C GLU A 145 16.74 2.28 -4.28
N VAL A 146 16.07 3.44 -4.20
CA VAL A 146 14.69 3.54 -3.74
C VAL A 146 13.78 4.02 -4.86
N LYS A 147 12.51 3.61 -4.82
CA LYS A 147 11.48 4.07 -5.75
C LYS A 147 10.16 4.34 -5.06
N GLY A 148 9.32 5.13 -5.71
CA GLY A 148 7.94 5.37 -5.29
C GLY A 148 7.09 5.90 -6.43
N ARG A 149 5.79 5.98 -6.15
CA ARG A 149 4.78 6.52 -7.06
C ARG A 149 3.77 7.26 -6.19
N ILE A 150 3.71 8.57 -6.37
CA ILE A 150 2.83 9.46 -5.63
C ILE A 150 1.47 9.45 -6.31
N ASP A 151 0.43 9.16 -5.56
CA ASP A 151 -0.96 9.16 -6.03
C ASP A 151 -1.33 10.52 -6.67
N ALA A 152 -1.15 11.62 -5.93
CA ALA A 152 -1.37 12.97 -6.42
C ALA A 152 -0.34 13.96 -5.85
N LEU A 153 0.41 14.61 -6.74
CA LEU A 153 1.27 15.73 -6.41
C LEU A 153 0.52 17.03 -6.70
N THR A 154 0.22 17.81 -5.67
CA THR A 154 -0.58 19.02 -5.76
C THR A 154 0.26 20.25 -5.38
N PRO A 155 -0.18 21.48 -5.71
CA PRO A 155 0.41 22.70 -5.16
C PRO A 155 0.37 22.78 -3.62
N HIS A 156 -0.51 22.00 -2.98
CA HIS A 156 -0.69 21.95 -1.52
C HIS A 156 0.13 20.84 -0.84
N GLY A 157 0.87 20.03 -1.61
CA GLY A 157 1.62 18.88 -1.11
C GLY A 157 1.21 17.56 -1.74
N ILE A 158 1.61 16.46 -1.10
CA ILE A 158 1.29 15.11 -1.55
C ILE A 158 -0.07 14.70 -0.99
N VAL A 159 -0.93 14.16 -1.84
CA VAL A 159 -2.19 13.53 -1.43
C VAL A 159 -2.14 12.05 -1.81
N ASP A 160 -2.29 11.19 -0.82
CA ASP A 160 -2.39 9.75 -0.97
C ASP A 160 -3.84 9.32 -0.70
N TYR A 161 -4.50 8.78 -1.73
CA TYR A 161 -5.92 8.47 -1.68
C TYR A 161 -6.13 7.05 -1.17
N LYS A 162 -7.02 6.88 -0.19
CA LYS A 162 -7.27 5.60 0.45
C LYS A 162 -8.77 5.36 0.59
N THR A 163 -9.23 4.27 -0.01
CA THR A 163 -10.53 3.71 0.37
C THR A 163 -10.43 3.02 1.73
N VAL A 164 -11.39 3.29 2.61
CA VAL A 164 -11.44 2.78 3.97
C VAL A 164 -12.80 2.20 4.30
N ALA A 165 -12.86 1.36 5.33
CA ALA A 165 -14.14 0.89 5.88
C ALA A 165 -14.81 1.95 6.77
N SER A 166 -14.02 2.80 7.43
CA SER A 166 -14.47 3.94 8.21
C SER A 166 -13.43 5.05 8.12
N ALA A 167 -13.90 6.29 7.93
CA ALA A 167 -13.08 7.50 7.94
C ALA A 167 -12.83 8.04 9.36
N ASP A 168 -13.21 7.31 10.41
CA ASP A 168 -13.00 7.70 11.80
C ASP A 168 -11.51 7.77 12.18
N LEU A 169 -11.12 8.77 12.96
CA LEU A 169 -9.72 8.98 13.34
C LEU A 169 -9.14 7.80 14.12
N ASP A 170 -9.92 7.17 15.01
CA ASP A 170 -9.46 6.02 15.77
C ASP A 170 -9.30 4.76 14.90
N ALA A 171 -10.19 4.58 13.92
CA ALA A 171 -10.05 3.52 12.93
C ALA A 171 -8.82 3.76 12.05
N PHE A 172 -8.63 5.00 11.59
CA PHE A 172 -7.48 5.36 10.79
C PHE A 172 -6.16 5.24 11.57
N ARG A 173 -6.10 5.65 12.84
CA ARG A 173 -4.91 5.48 13.70
C ARG A 173 -4.48 4.01 13.77
N ARG A 174 -5.42 3.08 13.92
CA ARG A 174 -5.13 1.63 13.88
C ARG A 174 -4.63 1.20 12.49
N ASN A 175 -5.24 1.72 11.43
CA ASN A 175 -4.85 1.44 10.05
C ASN A 175 -3.43 1.94 9.73
N VAL A 176 -3.01 3.09 10.28
CA VAL A 176 -1.67 3.64 10.09
C VAL A 176 -0.60 2.65 10.55
N THR A 177 -0.78 2.04 11.72
CA THR A 177 0.13 1.00 12.23
C THR A 177 -0.05 -0.32 11.46
N LYS A 178 -1.29 -0.79 11.30
CA LYS A 178 -1.60 -2.08 10.66
C LYS A 178 -1.10 -2.19 9.22
N TYR A 179 -1.25 -1.13 8.43
CA TYR A 179 -0.90 -1.12 7.00
C TYR A 179 0.40 -0.37 6.71
N GLY A 180 1.07 0.14 7.74
CA GLY A 180 2.35 0.84 7.62
C GLY A 180 2.24 2.17 6.85
N TYR A 181 1.13 2.90 6.96
CA TYR A 181 0.95 4.16 6.22
C TYR A 181 1.96 5.24 6.64
N HIS A 182 2.40 5.22 7.89
CA HIS A 182 3.47 6.09 8.38
C HIS A 182 4.81 5.88 7.64
N ILE A 183 5.13 4.64 7.23
CA ILE A 183 6.31 4.32 6.40
C ILE A 183 6.17 4.93 5.01
N GLN A 184 4.97 4.83 4.41
CA GLN A 184 4.70 5.42 3.09
C GLN A 184 4.80 6.95 3.15
N ALA A 185 4.15 7.59 4.13
CA ALA A 185 4.20 9.03 4.31
C ALA A 185 5.63 9.53 4.48
N ALA A 186 6.42 8.91 5.36
CA ALA A 186 7.82 9.28 5.58
C ALA A 186 8.66 9.13 4.30
N HIS A 187 8.58 7.96 3.63
CA HIS A 187 9.34 7.70 2.40
C HIS A 187 9.00 8.71 1.31
N TYR A 188 7.72 8.96 1.04
CA TYR A 188 7.31 9.83 -0.05
C TYR A 188 7.63 11.29 0.26
N PHE A 189 7.44 11.72 1.49
CA PHE A 189 7.72 13.08 1.92
C PHE A 189 9.22 13.40 1.84
N ASP A 190 10.08 12.51 2.35
CA ASP A 190 11.53 12.71 2.30
C ASP A 190 12.07 12.60 0.87
N SER A 191 11.53 11.66 0.07
CA SER A 191 11.91 11.52 -1.34
C SER A 191 11.53 12.73 -2.17
N ALA A 192 10.33 13.27 -1.98
CA ALA A 192 9.89 14.46 -2.69
C ALA A 192 10.75 15.69 -2.35
N ARG A 193 11.17 15.82 -1.08
CA ARG A 193 12.14 16.85 -0.67
C ARG A 193 13.52 16.64 -1.30
N ALA A 194 14.04 15.41 -1.26
CA ALA A 194 15.33 15.06 -1.86
C ALA A 194 15.37 15.31 -3.38
N LEU A 195 14.23 15.16 -4.05
CA LEU A 195 14.07 15.36 -5.48
C LEU A 195 13.67 16.81 -5.86
N GLY A 196 13.55 17.71 -4.88
CA GLY A 196 13.23 19.12 -5.14
C GLY A 196 11.78 19.38 -5.60
N LEU A 197 10.83 18.49 -5.27
CA LEU A 197 9.42 18.64 -5.62
C LEU A 197 8.66 19.71 -4.80
N GLY A 198 9.34 20.40 -3.87
CA GLY A 198 8.79 21.56 -3.16
C GLY A 198 7.59 21.24 -2.25
N VAL A 199 7.53 20.04 -1.67
CA VAL A 199 6.37 19.62 -0.85
C VAL A 199 6.53 20.00 0.62
N GLU A 200 5.48 20.62 1.18
CA GLU A 200 5.42 20.99 2.60
C GLU A 200 4.58 20.03 3.43
N PHE A 201 3.57 19.38 2.80
CA PHE A 201 2.61 18.54 3.49
C PHE A 201 2.43 17.17 2.80
N PHE A 202 2.02 16.19 3.61
CA PHE A 202 1.57 14.88 3.15
C PHE A 202 0.21 14.59 3.77
N TYR A 203 -0.81 14.44 2.92
CA TYR A 203 -2.17 14.16 3.34
C TYR A 203 -2.61 12.77 2.90
N PHE A 204 -3.35 12.11 3.78
CA PHE A 204 -4.20 11.00 3.42
C PHE A 204 -5.61 11.51 3.16
N LEU A 205 -6.12 11.30 1.94
CA LEU A 205 -7.51 11.53 1.60
C LEU A 205 -8.27 10.20 1.73
N LEU A 206 -8.98 10.05 2.84
CA LEU A 206 -9.74 8.86 3.16
C LEU A 206 -11.14 8.96 2.59
N GLN A 207 -11.63 7.86 2.02
CA GLN A 207 -13.02 7.76 1.57
C GLN A 207 -13.63 6.41 1.93
N GLU A 208 -14.80 6.42 2.56
CA GLU A 208 -15.60 5.23 2.78
C GLU A 208 -16.20 4.72 1.47
N LYS A 209 -16.29 3.40 1.34
CA LYS A 209 -16.86 2.77 0.15
C LYS A 209 -18.37 2.71 0.16
N GLU A 210 -19.05 2.91 1.29
CA GLU A 210 -20.51 2.85 1.36
C GLU A 210 -21.12 4.25 1.45
N ALA A 211 -22.29 4.44 0.84
CA ALA A 211 -23.01 5.71 0.90
C ALA A 211 -23.25 6.11 2.38
N PRO A 212 -23.06 7.37 2.76
CA PRO A 212 -22.89 8.56 1.90
C PRO A 212 -21.43 8.87 1.51
N PHE A 213 -20.55 7.86 1.44
CA PHE A 213 -19.16 7.94 1.01
C PHE A 213 -18.35 8.97 1.81
N GLN A 214 -18.46 8.89 3.14
CA GLN A 214 -17.81 9.85 4.05
C GLN A 214 -16.33 9.98 3.72
N THR A 215 -15.84 11.21 3.79
CA THR A 215 -14.47 11.56 3.44
C THR A 215 -13.78 12.29 4.57
N ARG A 216 -12.46 12.12 4.67
CA ARG A 216 -11.64 12.85 5.64
C ARG A 216 -10.24 13.07 5.11
N LEU A 217 -9.73 14.29 5.27
CA LEU A 217 -8.33 14.62 5.04
C LEU A 217 -7.56 14.49 6.36
N VAL A 218 -6.46 13.75 6.37
CA VAL A 218 -5.66 13.51 7.58
C VAL A 218 -4.18 13.73 7.29
N GLU A 219 -3.52 14.47 8.17
CA GLU A 219 -2.06 14.55 8.23
C GLU A 219 -1.55 13.73 9.42
N LEU A 220 -0.40 13.07 9.27
CA LEU A 220 0.26 12.39 10.38
C LEU A 220 1.17 13.35 11.12
N ASP A 221 1.14 13.31 12.46
CA ASP A 221 2.01 14.13 13.28
C ASP A 221 3.49 13.75 13.10
N GLU A 222 4.37 14.63 13.58
CA GLU A 222 5.82 14.45 13.46
C GLU A 222 6.32 13.13 14.09
N ARG A 223 5.63 12.62 15.13
CA ARG A 223 6.00 11.36 15.79
C ARG A 223 5.75 10.16 14.89
N PHE A 224 4.60 10.11 14.22
CA PHE A 224 4.35 9.09 13.21
C PHE A 224 5.34 9.17 12.05
N VAL A 225 5.67 10.38 11.58
CA VAL A 225 6.64 10.53 10.48
C VAL A 225 8.04 10.06 10.93
N LYS A 226 8.49 10.39 12.14
CA LYS A 226 9.76 9.89 12.71
C LYS A 226 9.78 8.37 12.82
N LEU A 227 8.69 7.76 13.28
CA LEU A 227 8.54 6.30 13.32
C LEU A 227 8.63 5.70 11.90
N GLY A 228 7.94 6.30 10.93
CA GLY A 228 7.96 5.88 9.54
C GLY A 228 9.36 5.91 8.91
N ARG A 229 10.14 6.96 9.20
CA ARG A 229 11.55 7.05 8.78
C ARG A 229 12.40 5.93 9.35
N ALA A 230 12.27 5.67 10.65
CA ALA A 230 13.01 4.60 11.31
C ALA A 230 12.67 3.23 10.68
N ASP A 231 11.39 2.96 10.46
CA ASP A 231 10.94 1.69 9.87
C ASP A 231 11.30 1.54 8.39
N PHE A 232 11.25 2.62 7.61
CA PHE A 232 11.74 2.61 6.23
C PHE A 232 13.24 2.33 6.19
N ALA A 233 14.02 2.96 7.06
CA ALA A 233 15.47 2.71 7.17
C ALA A 233 15.78 1.26 7.58
N ARG A 234 15.00 0.66 8.49
CA ARG A 234 15.11 -0.79 8.79
C ARG A 234 14.83 -1.63 7.54
N GLY A 235 13.78 -1.31 6.79
CA GLY A 235 13.43 -2.01 5.55
C GLY A 235 14.53 -1.92 4.49
N MET A 236 15.12 -0.74 4.29
CA MET A 236 16.26 -0.53 3.39
C MET A 236 17.49 -1.34 3.83
N LYS A 237 17.77 -1.42 5.14
CA LYS A 237 18.87 -2.24 5.67
C LYS A 237 18.66 -3.73 5.39
N VAL A 238 17.45 -4.23 5.61
CA VAL A 238 17.10 -5.63 5.29
C VAL A 238 17.22 -5.87 3.79
N TRP A 239 16.66 -4.98 2.96
CA TRP A 239 16.75 -5.05 1.50
C TRP A 239 18.20 -5.14 1.04
N LYS A 240 19.05 -4.20 1.48
CA LYS A 240 20.47 -4.16 1.12
C LYS A 240 21.17 -5.47 1.45
N ARG A 241 21.03 -5.96 2.69
CA ARG A 241 21.62 -7.24 3.11
C ARG A 241 21.12 -8.41 2.27
N CYS A 242 19.82 -8.51 2.03
CA CYS A 242 19.23 -9.63 1.28
C CYS A 242 19.73 -9.65 -0.16
N ILE A 243 19.85 -8.49 -0.80
CA ILE A 243 20.38 -8.37 -2.17
C ILE A 243 21.87 -8.68 -2.21
N GLU A 244 22.67 -8.18 -1.26
CA GLU A 244 24.13 -8.38 -1.22
C GLU A 244 24.52 -9.84 -0.92
N THR A 245 23.72 -10.54 -0.11
CA THR A 245 24.05 -11.90 0.36
C THR A 245 23.23 -13.00 -0.31
N ASP A 246 22.27 -12.62 -1.17
CA ASP A 246 21.23 -13.49 -1.72
C ASP A 246 20.54 -14.39 -0.67
N THR A 247 20.44 -13.88 0.57
CA THR A 247 19.89 -14.61 1.71
C THR A 247 18.66 -13.89 2.25
N TRP A 248 17.55 -14.61 2.29
CA TRP A 248 16.23 -14.07 2.65
C TRP A 248 15.69 -14.79 3.89
N PRO A 249 15.95 -14.26 5.10
CA PRO A 249 15.62 -14.99 6.33
C PRO A 249 14.11 -15.17 6.53
N GLY A 250 13.73 -16.39 6.91
CA GLY A 250 12.38 -16.77 7.33
C GLY A 250 12.14 -16.54 8.82
N LEU A 251 11.10 -17.19 9.35
CA LEU A 251 10.87 -17.27 10.79
C LEU A 251 11.95 -18.12 11.48
N PRO A 252 12.27 -17.86 12.75
CA PRO A 252 13.14 -18.74 13.51
C PRO A 252 12.51 -20.14 13.62
N ILE A 253 13.35 -21.17 13.53
CA ILE A 253 12.91 -22.57 13.68
C ILE A 253 13.01 -22.94 15.15
N GLU A 254 12.15 -22.35 15.99
CA GLU A 254 12.12 -22.57 17.44
C GLU A 254 10.70 -22.60 18.01
N VAL A 255 10.53 -23.30 19.13
CA VAL A 255 9.24 -23.35 19.84
C VAL A 255 9.04 -22.03 20.57
N THR A 256 8.08 -21.23 20.09
CA THR A 256 7.69 -19.96 20.74
C THR A 256 6.45 -20.19 21.60
N LYS A 257 6.56 -19.87 22.90
CA LYS A 257 5.37 -19.76 23.78
C LYS A 257 4.70 -18.42 23.53
N ILE A 258 3.38 -18.44 23.42
CA ILE A 258 2.57 -17.22 23.36
C ILE A 258 1.86 -17.03 24.70
N GLU A 259 1.79 -15.79 25.15
CA GLU A 259 1.02 -15.40 26.32
C GLU A 259 -0.29 -14.73 25.87
N PRO A 260 -1.37 -14.84 26.66
CA PRO A 260 -2.57 -14.05 26.40
C PRO A 260 -2.24 -12.55 26.44
N LEU A 261 -2.95 -11.75 25.64
CA LEU A 261 -2.82 -10.30 25.69
C LEU A 261 -3.25 -9.79 27.08
N PRO A 262 -2.70 -8.66 27.58
CA PRO A 262 -2.96 -8.20 28.94
C PRO A 262 -4.44 -8.09 29.31
N TRP A 263 -5.31 -7.74 28.36
CA TRP A 263 -6.76 -7.61 28.57
C TRP A 263 -7.56 -8.91 28.50
N GLN A 264 -6.91 -10.04 28.18
CA GLN A 264 -7.54 -11.37 28.09
C GLN A 264 -7.36 -12.19 29.38
N VAL A 265 -6.48 -11.75 30.27
CA VAL A 265 -6.22 -12.42 31.55
C VAL A 265 -7.15 -11.81 32.60
N PRO A 266 -8.10 -12.58 33.16
CA PRO A 266 -8.87 -12.13 34.31
C PRO A 266 -7.96 -11.79 35.48
N ASP A 267 -8.28 -10.73 36.23
CA ASP A 267 -7.47 -10.27 37.37
C ASP A 267 -7.28 -11.34 38.46
N ASP A 268 -8.20 -12.31 38.54
CA ASP A 268 -8.20 -13.40 39.51
C ASP A 268 -7.50 -14.69 39.04
N LEU A 269 -6.91 -14.71 37.84
CA LEU A 269 -6.21 -15.88 37.31
C LEU A 269 -4.78 -15.95 37.89
N PRO A 270 -4.44 -16.93 38.75
CA PRO A 270 -3.11 -17.02 39.34
C PRO A 270 -2.08 -17.46 38.28
N CYS A 271 -1.30 -16.53 37.77
CA CYS A 271 -0.21 -16.83 36.84
C CYS A 271 0.97 -17.49 37.60
N LYS A 272 1.04 -18.83 37.57
CA LYS A 272 2.27 -19.53 37.94
C LYS A 272 3.27 -19.36 36.79
N LYS A 273 4.44 -18.78 37.08
CA LYS A 273 5.55 -18.62 36.11
C LYS A 273 5.75 -19.93 35.34
N THR A 274 5.55 -19.87 34.03
CA THR A 274 5.78 -20.99 33.12
C THR A 274 7.28 -21.33 33.11
N PRO A 275 7.68 -22.60 33.24
CA PRO A 275 9.10 -22.95 33.14
C PRO A 275 9.64 -22.63 31.73
N ALA A 276 10.95 -22.36 31.63
CA ALA A 276 11.62 -22.04 30.37
C ALA A 276 11.40 -23.14 29.31
N VAL A 277 11.32 -22.74 28.04
CA VAL A 277 11.21 -23.66 26.89
C VAL A 277 12.54 -24.39 26.72
N LYS A 278 12.53 -25.71 26.54
CA LYS A 278 13.70 -26.50 26.09
C LYS A 278 13.70 -26.56 24.56
N ARG A 279 14.88 -26.45 23.94
CA ARG A 279 15.04 -26.71 22.50
C ARG A 279 14.81 -28.20 22.19
N PHE A 280 14.40 -28.48 20.95
CA PHE A 280 14.09 -29.84 20.48
C PHE A 280 15.34 -30.70 20.20
N ASP A 281 16.53 -30.09 20.18
CA ASP A 281 17.80 -30.71 19.78
C ASP A 281 18.71 -31.13 20.95
N GLY A 282 18.28 -30.94 22.19
CA GLY A 282 18.91 -31.61 23.34
C GLY A 282 20.32 -31.12 23.74
N GLU A 283 20.84 -30.04 23.15
CA GLU A 283 22.11 -29.45 23.58
C GLU A 283 21.90 -28.15 24.39
N GLU A 284 22.41 -28.15 25.63
CA GLU A 284 22.44 -27.00 26.53
C GLU A 284 23.70 -26.15 26.30
N PHE A 285 23.57 -24.83 26.42
CA PHE A 285 24.67 -23.93 26.80
C PHE A 285 24.27 -23.21 28.10
#